data_AF-A0A496LFL7-F1
#
_entry.id   AF-A0A496LFL7-F1
#
_cell.length_a   1.000
_cell.length_b   1.000
_cell.length_c   1.000
_cell.angle_alpha   90.00
_cell.angle_beta   90.00
_cell.angle_gamma   90.00
#
_symmetry.space_group_name_H-M   'P 1'
#
loop_
_entity.id
_entity.type
_entity.pdbx_description
1 polymer ?
#
loop_
_entity_poly.entity_id
_entity_poly.type
_entity_poly.pdbx_seq_one_letter_code
_entity_poly.pdbx_strand_id
1 'polypeptide(L)'
;MLKQTQAPKNKLSHTLRSWLPILSSSVEELKETLEPFLADNPFASVQQRNLSELPSAAPSKKEKNFFKEISKNSVTDSIESFSVAKTGLYDKLIEQIDKPLFPTEKSQKIAMKIIECINEEGYYEPEVFDEFSEAEIESVRKRFAYLEPAGIGAKDYKESFLFQLEELNLDEKLFESAKKLALNFENLSQMR
;
A
#
# COMPACT_ATOMS: atom_id res chain seq x y z
N MET A 1 -3.87 -66.65 2.32
CA MET A 1 -3.38 -65.27 2.08
C MET A 1 -4.58 -64.33 2.13
N LEU A 2 -4.74 -63.53 3.20
CA LEU A 2 -5.84 -62.56 3.31
C LEU A 2 -5.49 -61.31 2.49
N LYS A 3 -6.27 -61.06 1.43
CA LYS A 3 -6.18 -59.84 0.63
C LYS A 3 -6.79 -58.69 1.46
N GLN A 4 -5.95 -57.82 2.04
CA GLN A 4 -6.42 -56.54 2.59
C GLN A 4 -6.88 -55.64 1.44
N THR A 5 -8.19 -55.45 1.31
CA THR A 5 -8.75 -54.41 0.44
C THR A 5 -8.54 -53.07 1.14
N GLN A 6 -7.54 -52.30 0.70
CA GLN A 6 -7.43 -50.90 1.10
C GLN A 6 -8.56 -50.12 0.43
N ALA A 7 -9.53 -49.66 1.21
CA ALA A 7 -10.57 -48.75 0.74
C ALA A 7 -9.94 -47.40 0.36
N PRO A 8 -10.31 -46.79 -0.78
CA PRO A 8 -9.77 -45.50 -1.17
C PRO A 8 -10.26 -44.42 -0.20
N LYS A 9 -9.34 -43.83 0.58
CA LYS A 9 -9.61 -42.73 1.52
C LYS A 9 -9.83 -41.39 0.79
N ASN A 10 -10.59 -41.38 -0.30
CA ASN A 10 -10.87 -40.17 -1.08
C ASN A 10 -12.27 -39.58 -0.79
N LYS A 11 -12.93 -40.01 0.28
CA LYS A 11 -14.16 -39.37 0.75
C LYS A 11 -13.80 -38.11 1.54
N LEU A 12 -13.88 -36.96 0.88
CA LEU A 12 -13.90 -35.64 1.54
C LEU A 12 -14.87 -35.70 2.74
N SER A 13 -14.40 -35.29 3.93
CA SER A 13 -15.19 -35.42 5.17
C SER A 13 -16.53 -34.67 5.04
N HIS A 14 -17.57 -35.18 5.69
CA HIS A 14 -18.91 -34.59 5.64
C HIS A 14 -18.89 -33.09 5.99
N THR A 15 -18.07 -32.70 6.98
CA THR A 15 -17.83 -31.32 7.36
C THR A 15 -17.22 -30.49 6.24
N LEU A 16 -16.23 -31.02 5.52
CA LEU A 16 -15.58 -30.29 4.43
C LEU A 16 -16.52 -30.13 3.23
N ARG A 17 -17.41 -31.11 2.99
CA ARG A 17 -18.46 -31.01 1.96
C ARG A 17 -19.53 -29.98 2.30
N SER A 18 -19.88 -29.83 3.58
CA SER A 18 -20.85 -28.82 4.00
C SER A 18 -20.28 -27.40 4.02
N TRP A 19 -18.96 -27.24 4.16
CA TRP A 19 -18.28 -25.94 4.15
C TRP A 19 -17.82 -25.51 2.75
N LEU A 20 -17.73 -26.46 1.80
CA LEU A 20 -17.30 -26.19 0.42
C LEU A 20 -18.13 -25.08 -0.26
N PRO A 21 -19.48 -25.06 -0.18
CA PRO A 21 -20.28 -24.03 -0.85
C PRO A 21 -20.00 -22.62 -0.32
N ILE A 22 -19.74 -22.49 0.98
CA ILE A 22 -19.42 -21.22 1.66
C ILE A 22 -18.05 -20.71 1.22
N LEU A 23 -17.07 -21.62 1.06
CA LEU A 23 -15.71 -21.28 0.65
C LEU A 23 -15.61 -20.97 -0.85
N SER A 24 -16.52 -21.51 -1.66
CA SER A 24 -16.54 -21.32 -3.11
C SER A 24 -17.42 -20.16 -3.59
N SER A 25 -18.31 -19.63 -2.73
CA SER A 25 -19.19 -18.52 -3.11
C SER A 25 -18.45 -17.19 -3.15
N SER A 26 -18.86 -16.31 -4.07
CA SER A 26 -18.40 -14.92 -4.08
C SER A 26 -18.94 -14.16 -2.86
N VAL A 27 -18.34 -13.02 -2.53
CA VAL A 27 -18.77 -12.18 -1.39
C VAL A 27 -20.23 -11.73 -1.54
N GLU A 28 -20.70 -11.59 -2.78
CA GLU A 28 -22.07 -11.17 -3.13
C GLU A 28 -23.08 -12.31 -2.93
N GLU A 29 -22.68 -13.56 -3.22
CA GLU A 29 -23.50 -14.76 -3.09
C GLU A 29 -23.44 -15.36 -1.68
N LEU A 30 -22.44 -14.98 -0.87
CA LEU A 30 -22.17 -15.56 0.45
C LEU A 30 -23.35 -15.44 1.42
N LYS A 31 -24.14 -14.36 1.32
CA LYS A 31 -25.34 -14.19 2.14
C LYS A 31 -26.39 -15.26 1.82
N GLU A 32 -26.69 -15.44 0.54
CA GLU A 32 -27.69 -16.41 0.08
C GLU A 32 -27.25 -17.84 0.39
N THR A 33 -25.95 -18.13 0.29
CA THR A 33 -25.42 -19.46 0.65
C THR A 33 -25.42 -19.70 2.16
N LEU A 34 -25.33 -18.68 3.01
CA LEU A 34 -25.28 -18.80 4.47
C LEU A 34 -26.66 -18.79 5.16
N GLU A 35 -27.66 -18.13 4.57
CA GLU A 35 -29.06 -18.12 5.04
C GLU A 35 -29.64 -19.52 5.36
N PRO A 36 -29.52 -20.55 4.50
CA PRO A 36 -30.06 -21.88 4.80
C PRO A 36 -29.35 -22.58 5.96
N PHE A 37 -28.07 -22.27 6.21
CA PHE A 37 -27.34 -22.84 7.35
C PHE A 37 -27.67 -22.15 8.68
N LEU A 38 -28.25 -20.94 8.62
CA LEU A 38 -28.66 -20.17 9.79
C LEU A 38 -30.11 -20.39 10.18
N ALA A 39 -30.94 -20.91 9.27
CA ALA A 39 -32.32 -21.28 9.57
C ALA A 39 -32.42 -22.23 10.80
N ASP A 40 -31.41 -23.07 10.99
CA ASP A 40 -31.32 -24.01 12.12
C ASP A 40 -30.63 -23.42 13.37
N ASN A 41 -30.08 -22.19 13.30
CA ASN A 41 -29.34 -21.56 14.40
C ASN A 41 -30.05 -20.29 14.92
N PRO A 42 -30.81 -20.37 16.02
CA PRO A 42 -31.57 -19.24 16.56
C PRO A 42 -30.69 -18.13 17.18
N PHE A 43 -29.37 -18.34 17.31
CA PHE A 43 -28.44 -17.38 17.91
C PHE A 43 -27.55 -16.65 16.90
N ALA A 44 -27.72 -16.90 15.59
CA ALA A 44 -26.86 -16.31 14.56
C ALA A 44 -27.67 -15.63 13.46
N SER A 45 -27.19 -14.47 12.98
CA SER A 45 -27.84 -13.66 11.94
C SER A 45 -26.80 -13.10 10.98
N VAL A 46 -27.12 -13.04 9.69
CA VAL A 46 -26.23 -12.45 8.67
C VAL A 46 -26.63 -11.01 8.38
N GLN A 47 -25.67 -10.11 8.56
CA GLN A 47 -25.79 -8.71 8.19
C GLN A 47 -24.80 -8.41 7.06
N GLN A 48 -25.31 -8.34 5.84
CA GLN A 48 -24.54 -7.79 4.73
C GLN A 48 -24.71 -6.27 4.75
N ARG A 49 -23.61 -5.56 4.99
CA ARG A 49 -23.62 -4.10 5.02
C ARG A 49 -23.63 -3.59 3.58
N ASN A 50 -24.82 -3.48 2.99
CA ASN A 50 -24.97 -2.82 1.70
C ASN A 50 -24.65 -1.34 1.88
N LEU A 51 -23.69 -0.82 1.10
CA LEU A 51 -23.28 0.59 1.16
C LEU A 51 -24.43 1.56 0.80
N SER A 52 -25.51 1.03 0.20
CA SER A 52 -26.75 1.74 -0.13
C SER A 52 -27.73 1.92 1.04
N GLU A 53 -27.51 1.22 2.17
CA GLU A 53 -28.32 1.36 3.39
C GLU A 53 -27.69 2.31 4.43
N LEU A 54 -26.64 3.05 4.05
CA LEU A 54 -26.32 4.25 4.81
C LEU A 54 -27.55 5.16 4.75
N PRO A 55 -28.08 5.65 5.90
CA PRO A 55 -29.18 6.59 5.88
C PRO A 55 -28.71 7.80 5.06
N SER A 56 -29.30 7.95 3.87
CA SER A 56 -29.23 9.19 3.11
C SER A 56 -29.49 10.31 4.09
N ALA A 57 -28.58 11.29 4.12
CA ALA A 57 -28.49 12.37 5.09
C ALA A 57 -29.75 13.27 5.07
N ALA A 58 -30.86 12.77 5.61
CA ALA A 58 -32.10 13.49 5.82
C ALA A 58 -32.41 13.49 7.33
N PRO A 59 -32.33 14.65 8.02
CA PRO A 59 -32.50 14.71 9.45
C PRO A 59 -34.00 14.66 9.80
N SER A 60 -34.55 13.47 10.03
CA SER A 60 -35.88 13.34 10.64
C SER A 60 -35.76 13.59 12.16
N LYS A 61 -36.27 14.74 12.57
CA LYS A 61 -36.40 15.13 13.97
C LYS A 61 -37.34 14.15 14.68
N LYS A 62 -36.79 13.24 15.48
CA LYS A 62 -37.26 12.76 16.80
C LYS A 62 -36.76 11.33 17.03
N GLU A 63 -35.63 11.20 17.73
CA GLU A 63 -35.34 10.15 18.71
C GLU A 63 -33.97 10.47 19.34
N LYS A 64 -33.96 11.55 20.13
CA LYS A 64 -32.87 11.81 21.06
C LYS A 64 -33.14 10.92 22.26
N ASN A 65 -32.27 9.94 22.54
CA ASN A 65 -31.70 9.66 23.89
C ASN A 65 -31.05 8.28 24.01
N PHE A 66 -31.22 7.33 23.09
CA PHE A 66 -30.61 5.99 23.25
C PHE A 66 -29.08 5.98 23.02
N PHE A 67 -28.60 6.77 22.05
CA PHE A 67 -27.17 6.82 21.72
C PHE A 67 -26.32 7.67 22.68
N LYS A 68 -26.92 8.38 23.64
CA LYS A 68 -26.23 9.35 24.52
C LYS A 68 -25.60 8.71 25.76
N GLU A 69 -26.04 7.52 26.16
CA GLU A 69 -25.53 6.82 27.34
C GLU A 69 -24.42 5.80 27.01
N ILE A 70 -24.40 5.27 25.79
CA ILE A 70 -23.37 4.30 25.33
C ILE A 70 -22.09 5.00 24.84
N SER A 71 -22.14 6.31 24.59
CA SER A 71 -21.18 7.03 23.73
C SER A 71 -20.09 7.84 24.42
N LYS A 72 -19.94 7.82 25.75
CA LYS A 72 -18.98 8.74 26.40
C LYS A 72 -17.53 8.25 26.47
N ASN A 73 -17.27 6.94 26.50
CA ASN A 73 -15.90 6.41 26.50
C ASN A 73 -15.64 5.37 25.38
N SER A 74 -16.53 4.39 25.20
CA SER A 74 -16.24 3.24 24.34
C SER A 74 -16.21 3.54 22.83
N VAL A 75 -17.00 4.53 22.38
CA VAL A 75 -17.08 4.89 20.95
C VAL A 75 -15.95 5.85 20.59
N THR A 76 -15.52 6.70 21.52
CA THR A 76 -14.36 7.60 21.36
C THR A 76 -13.07 6.81 21.13
N ASP A 77 -12.75 5.84 22.00
CA ASP A 77 -11.56 5.00 21.84
C ASP A 77 -11.58 4.21 20.52
N SER A 78 -12.78 3.74 20.11
CA SER A 78 -12.97 3.04 18.84
C SER A 78 -12.78 3.98 17.64
N ILE A 79 -13.32 5.19 17.67
CA ILE A 79 -13.18 6.19 16.60
C ILE A 79 -11.72 6.68 16.51
N GLU A 80 -11.08 6.94 17.64
CA GLU A 80 -9.68 7.36 17.71
C GLU A 80 -8.76 6.28 17.14
N SER A 81 -9.04 4.99 17.40
CA SER A 81 -8.30 3.87 16.81
C SER A 81 -8.46 3.75 15.28
N PHE A 82 -9.58 4.20 14.72
CA PHE A 82 -9.83 4.25 13.27
C PHE A 82 -9.31 5.53 12.61
N SER A 83 -9.01 6.58 13.39
CA SER A 83 -8.65 7.91 12.88
C SER A 83 -7.15 8.14 12.77
N VAL A 84 -6.32 7.10 12.88
CA VAL A 84 -4.88 7.21 12.58
C VAL A 84 -4.73 7.35 11.07
N ALA A 85 -4.73 8.59 10.58
CA ALA A 85 -4.36 8.90 9.21
C ALA A 85 -2.94 8.36 8.96
N LYS A 86 -2.81 7.36 8.09
CA LYS A 86 -1.50 6.85 7.69
C LYS A 86 -0.90 7.87 6.71
N THR A 87 0.24 8.44 7.07
CA THR A 87 1.02 9.32 6.20
C THR A 87 1.43 8.54 4.94
N GLY A 88 1.10 9.06 3.76
CA GLY A 88 1.51 8.49 2.48
C GLY A 88 2.99 8.74 2.16
N LEU A 89 3.45 8.18 1.04
CA LEU A 89 4.80 8.44 0.51
C LEU A 89 5.00 9.93 0.20
N TYR A 90 4.04 10.52 -0.51
CA TYR A 90 4.07 11.93 -0.90
C TYR A 90 4.09 12.87 0.30
N ASP A 91 3.30 12.59 1.34
CA ASP A 91 3.30 13.38 2.58
C ASP A 91 4.70 13.40 3.22
N LYS A 92 5.33 12.23 3.32
CA LYS A 92 6.68 12.09 3.88
C LYS A 92 7.74 12.81 3.04
N LEU A 93 7.61 12.80 1.71
CA LEU A 93 8.53 13.51 0.83
C LEU A 93 8.37 15.03 0.96
N ILE A 94 7.13 15.50 1.05
CA ILE A 94 6.83 16.93 1.23
C ILE A 94 7.36 17.44 2.57
N GLU A 95 7.21 16.65 3.64
CA GLU A 95 7.79 16.96 4.96
C GLU A 95 9.32 17.09 4.94
N GLN A 96 9.99 16.42 4.01
CA GLN A 96 11.45 16.49 3.88
C GLN A 96 11.95 17.65 3.01
N ILE A 97 11.07 18.36 2.29
CA ILE A 97 11.46 19.53 1.49
C ILE A 97 11.66 20.74 2.40
N ASP A 98 12.79 20.76 3.11
CA ASP A 98 13.13 21.82 4.04
C ASP A 98 14.53 22.39 3.85
N LYS A 99 14.81 23.47 4.59
CA LYS A 99 16.06 24.25 4.53
C LYS A 99 17.15 23.59 5.39
N PRO A 100 17.65 22.42 4.97
CA PRO A 100 19.07 22.37 4.57
C PRO A 100 19.30 21.88 3.14
N LEU A 101 18.38 21.07 2.59
CA LEU A 101 18.54 20.42 1.28
C LEU A 101 18.02 21.30 0.12
N PHE A 102 16.95 22.05 0.39
CA PHE A 102 16.31 22.97 -0.54
C PHE A 102 16.25 24.39 0.04
N PRO A 103 17.36 25.16 -0.05
CA PRO A 103 17.47 26.46 0.62
C PRO A 103 16.65 27.58 -0.04
N THR A 104 16.38 27.50 -1.35
CA THR A 104 15.68 28.56 -2.09
C THR A 104 14.23 28.19 -2.34
N GLU A 105 13.32 29.18 -2.30
CA GLU A 105 11.90 28.96 -2.63
C GLU A 105 11.71 28.40 -4.04
N LYS A 106 12.58 28.80 -4.99
CA LYS A 106 12.60 28.21 -6.33
C LYS A 106 12.91 26.71 -6.28
N SER A 107 13.91 26.29 -5.51
CA SER A 107 14.26 24.87 -5.39
C SER A 107 13.17 24.04 -4.71
N GLN A 108 12.45 24.62 -3.75
CA GLN A 108 11.31 23.97 -3.11
C GLN A 108 10.14 23.79 -4.08
N LYS A 109 9.81 24.83 -4.87
CA LYS A 109 8.78 24.74 -5.92
C LYS A 109 9.12 23.69 -6.97
N ILE A 110 10.38 23.63 -7.40
CA ILE A 110 10.84 22.61 -8.34
C ILE A 110 10.75 21.22 -7.70
N ALA A 111 11.16 21.06 -6.44
CA ALA A 111 11.07 19.78 -5.74
C ALA A 111 9.62 19.29 -5.59
N MET A 112 8.68 20.19 -5.27
CA MET A 112 7.25 19.86 -5.21
C MET A 112 6.73 19.36 -6.56
N LYS A 113 7.07 20.03 -7.66
CA LYS A 113 6.72 19.58 -9.01
C LYS A 113 7.36 18.23 -9.37
N ILE A 114 8.63 18.03 -8.99
CA ILE A 114 9.32 16.75 -9.21
C ILE A 114 8.58 15.62 -8.49
N ILE A 115 8.13 15.83 -7.25
CA ILE A 115 7.36 14.85 -6.48
C ILE A 115 6.05 14.48 -7.18
N GLU A 116 5.35 15.46 -7.75
CA GLU A 116 4.11 15.22 -8.51
C GLU A 116 4.35 14.34 -9.75
N CYS A 117 5.55 14.39 -10.34
CA CYS A 117 5.94 13.57 -11.50
C CYS A 117 6.60 12.23 -11.13
N ILE A 118 6.51 11.79 -9.87
CA ILE A 118 6.99 10.48 -9.44
C ILE A 118 5.89 9.44 -9.68
N ASN A 119 6.24 8.37 -10.40
CA ASN A 119 5.33 7.26 -10.68
C ASN A 119 5.07 6.37 -9.44
N GLU A 120 4.13 5.42 -9.55
CA GLU A 120 3.81 4.48 -8.47
C GLU A 120 5.01 3.62 -8.01
N GLU A 121 6.03 3.48 -8.87
CA GLU A 121 7.26 2.74 -8.59
C GLU A 121 8.36 3.58 -7.92
N GLY A 122 8.17 4.91 -7.81
CA GLY A 122 9.14 5.83 -7.20
C GLY A 122 10.17 6.45 -8.17
N TYR A 123 10.03 6.21 -9.48
CA TYR A 123 10.88 6.80 -10.52
C TYR A 123 10.36 8.15 -11.00
N TYR A 124 11.28 9.02 -11.38
CA TYR A 124 10.96 10.33 -11.95
C TYR A 124 10.67 10.20 -13.43
N GLU A 125 9.45 10.54 -13.82
CA GLU A 125 9.05 10.62 -15.23
C GLU A 125 9.18 12.08 -15.71
N PRO A 126 9.96 12.35 -16.77
CA PRO A 126 10.21 13.72 -17.21
C PRO A 126 8.96 14.33 -17.86
N GLU A 127 8.33 15.27 -17.16
CA GLU A 127 7.35 16.18 -17.76
C GLU A 127 8.00 17.50 -18.20
N VAL A 128 7.44 18.11 -19.25
CA VAL A 128 7.92 19.40 -19.77
C VAL A 128 7.37 20.51 -18.87
N PHE A 129 8.25 21.15 -18.11
CA PHE A 129 7.89 22.33 -17.32
C PHE A 129 8.29 23.60 -18.07
N ASP A 130 7.33 24.32 -18.65
CA ASP A 130 7.61 25.58 -19.36
C ASP A 130 8.16 26.70 -18.46
N GLU A 131 8.02 26.57 -17.14
CA GLU A 131 8.43 27.59 -16.16
C GLU A 131 9.90 27.49 -15.71
N PHE A 132 10.57 26.35 -15.91
CA PHE A 132 11.91 26.09 -15.39
C PHE A 132 12.82 25.47 -16.45
N SER A 133 14.11 25.76 -16.38
CA SER A 133 15.07 25.12 -17.29
C SER A 133 15.32 23.67 -16.86
N GLU A 134 15.48 22.76 -17.83
CA GLU A 134 15.85 21.35 -17.58
C GLU A 134 17.09 21.22 -16.68
N ALA A 135 18.06 22.12 -16.81
CA ALA A 135 19.26 22.13 -16.00
C ALA A 135 18.99 22.45 -14.51
N GLU A 136 18.00 23.33 -14.24
CA GLU A 136 17.60 23.66 -12.87
C GLU A 136 16.87 22.48 -12.23
N ILE A 137 15.98 21.83 -12.99
CA ILE A 137 15.25 20.64 -12.56
C ILE A 137 16.22 19.51 -12.23
N GLU A 138 17.19 19.25 -13.09
CA GLU A 138 18.18 18.18 -12.86
C GLU A 138 19.08 18.47 -11.64
N SER A 139 19.44 19.73 -11.43
CA SER A 139 20.21 20.16 -10.25
C SER A 139 19.45 19.93 -8.94
N VAL A 140 18.15 20.20 -8.93
CA VAL A 140 17.27 19.96 -7.77
C VAL A 140 17.02 18.46 -7.60
N ARG A 141 16.77 17.72 -8.68
CA ARG A 141 16.54 16.26 -8.67
C ARG A 141 17.70 15.48 -8.08
N LYS A 142 18.95 15.86 -8.39
CA LYS A 142 20.15 15.20 -7.80
C LYS A 142 20.17 15.26 -6.26
N ARG A 143 19.45 16.20 -5.64
CA ARG A 143 19.34 16.29 -4.18
C ARG A 143 18.38 15.26 -3.60
N PHE A 144 17.50 14.67 -4.41
CA PHE A 144 16.61 13.59 -3.99
C PHE A 144 17.37 12.33 -3.59
N ALA A 145 18.64 12.18 -3.99
CA ALA A 145 19.51 11.11 -3.52
C ALA A 145 19.66 11.06 -2.00
N TYR A 146 19.43 12.18 -1.30
CA TYR A 146 19.50 12.29 0.17
C TYR A 146 18.13 12.23 0.84
N LEU A 147 17.04 12.01 0.10
CA LEU A 147 15.69 11.87 0.64
C LEU A 147 15.41 10.41 1.00
N GLU A 148 14.55 10.22 1.99
CA GLU A 148 14.01 8.92 2.37
C GLU A 148 12.65 8.70 1.71
N PRO A 149 12.41 7.56 1.02
CA PRO A 149 13.29 6.40 0.86
C PRO A 149 14.38 6.56 -0.21
N ALA A 150 15.55 5.98 0.02
CA ALA A 150 16.69 6.11 -0.88
C ALA A 150 16.48 5.49 -2.27
N GLY A 151 16.93 6.20 -3.29
CA GLY A 151 16.73 5.84 -4.69
C GLY A 151 15.44 6.40 -5.31
N ILE A 152 14.68 7.21 -4.57
CA ILE A 152 13.50 7.93 -5.07
C ILE A 152 13.88 9.06 -6.03
N GLY A 153 13.07 9.28 -7.07
CA GLY A 153 13.31 10.33 -8.07
C GLY A 153 14.48 10.03 -9.04
N ALA A 154 14.94 8.78 -9.08
CA ALA A 154 15.85 8.28 -10.09
C ALA A 154 15.13 8.16 -11.46
N LYS A 155 15.85 8.37 -12.56
CA LYS A 155 15.34 8.17 -13.93
C LYS A 155 15.26 6.69 -14.27
N ASP A 156 16.26 5.93 -13.82
CA ASP A 156 16.43 4.51 -14.12
C ASP A 156 16.75 3.74 -12.84
N TYR A 157 16.48 2.43 -12.87
CA TYR A 157 16.90 1.51 -11.81
C TYR A 157 18.42 1.55 -11.55
N LYS A 158 19.23 1.78 -12.59
CA LYS A 158 20.70 1.93 -12.46
C LYS A 158 21.06 3.14 -11.60
N GLU A 159 20.39 4.27 -11.82
CA GLU A 159 20.61 5.50 -11.04
C GLU A 159 20.08 5.33 -9.61
N SER A 160 18.94 4.66 -9.43
CA SER A 160 18.39 4.34 -8.11
C SER A 160 19.38 3.55 -7.25
N PHE A 161 20.02 2.52 -7.82
CA PHE A 161 21.07 1.77 -7.14
C PHE A 161 22.30 2.64 -6.80
N LEU A 162 22.68 3.57 -7.66
CA LEU A 162 23.80 4.48 -7.36
C LEU A 162 23.47 5.36 -6.15
N PHE A 163 22.27 5.91 -6.06
CA PHE A 163 21.83 6.71 -4.91
C PHE A 163 21.84 5.90 -3.63
N GLN A 164 21.33 4.66 -3.67
CA GLN A 164 21.35 3.75 -2.52
C GLN A 164 22.78 3.39 -2.08
N LEU A 165 23.71 3.19 -3.03
CA LEU A 165 25.10 2.91 -2.70
C LEU A 165 25.82 4.11 -2.10
N GLU A 166 25.50 5.33 -2.53
CA GLU A 166 26.05 6.57 -1.97
C GLU A 166 25.62 6.79 -0.51
N GLU A 167 24.38 6.43 -0.16
CA GLU A 167 23.89 6.50 1.21
C GLU A 167 24.61 5.52 2.16
N LEU A 168 24.93 4.31 1.67
CA LEU A 168 25.49 3.22 2.47
C LEU A 168 26.93 3.43 2.96
N ASN A 169 27.61 4.53 2.58
CA ASN A 169 28.96 4.89 3.03
C ASN A 169 29.94 3.70 3.09
N LEU A 170 30.01 2.91 2.01
CA LEU A 170 30.81 1.70 1.92
C LEU A 170 32.31 1.99 1.73
N ASP A 171 33.15 1.00 2.04
CA ASP A 171 34.58 1.04 1.69
C ASP A 171 34.77 1.21 0.17
N GLU A 172 35.77 1.99 -0.24
CA GLU A 172 35.96 2.43 -1.63
C GLU A 172 36.07 1.25 -2.61
N LYS A 173 36.74 0.17 -2.17
CA LYS A 173 36.86 -1.08 -2.95
C LYS A 173 35.53 -1.79 -3.15
N LEU A 174 34.69 -1.79 -2.11
CA LEU A 174 33.37 -2.44 -2.15
C LEU A 174 32.40 -1.59 -2.97
N PHE A 175 32.45 -0.26 -2.81
CA PHE A 175 31.67 0.69 -3.61
C PHE A 175 31.96 0.56 -5.11
N GLU A 176 33.24 0.54 -5.51
CA GLU A 176 33.60 0.32 -6.92
C GLU A 176 33.08 -1.01 -7.45
N SER A 177 33.17 -2.07 -6.65
CA SER A 177 32.74 -3.41 -7.04
C SER A 177 31.21 -3.47 -7.20
N ALA A 178 30.48 -2.89 -6.25
CA ALA A 178 29.01 -2.80 -6.30
C ALA A 178 28.55 -1.92 -7.47
N LYS A 179 29.23 -0.81 -7.73
CA LYS A 179 28.97 0.06 -8.88
C LYS A 179 29.19 -0.67 -10.21
N LYS A 180 30.28 -1.43 -10.34
CA LYS A 180 30.55 -2.27 -11.52
C LYS A 180 29.47 -3.33 -11.70
N LEU A 181 28.98 -3.93 -10.61
CA LEU A 181 27.90 -4.91 -10.65
C LEU A 181 26.56 -4.28 -11.09
N ALA A 182 26.18 -3.16 -10.49
CA ALA A 182 24.93 -2.44 -10.81
C ALA A 182 24.88 -2.01 -12.29
N LEU A 183 26.00 -1.56 -12.86
CA LEU A 183 26.08 -1.18 -14.26
C LEU A 183 26.04 -2.37 -15.23
N ASN A 184 26.57 -3.53 -14.82
CA ASN A 184 26.64 -4.74 -15.65
C ASN A 184 25.50 -5.73 -15.38
N PHE A 185 24.45 -5.32 -14.67
CA PHE A 185 23.36 -6.22 -14.28
C PHE A 185 22.68 -6.88 -15.49
N GLU A 186 22.58 -6.15 -16.61
CA GLU A 186 22.04 -6.64 -17.89
C GLU A 186 22.90 -7.74 -18.53
N ASN A 187 24.21 -7.74 -18.25
CA ASN A 187 25.15 -8.71 -18.82
C ASN A 187 25.28 -9.99 -17.98
N LEU A 188 24.71 -10.02 -16.77
CA LEU A 188 24.71 -11.22 -15.91
C LEU A 188 23.95 -12.39 -16.55
N SER A 189 22.92 -12.10 -17.35
CA SER A 189 22.16 -13.10 -18.09
C SER A 189 22.94 -13.72 -19.26
N GLN A 190 24.00 -13.05 -19.75
CA GLN A 190 24.88 -13.54 -20.80
C GLN A 190 26.08 -14.35 -20.26
N MET A 191 26.35 -14.31 -18.95
CA MET A 191 27.37 -15.16 -18.29
C MET A 191 26.78 -16.53 -17.88
N ARG A 192 26.13 -17.22 -18.81
CA ARG A 192 25.65 -18.59 -18.61
C ARG A 192 26.25 -19.57 -19.60
#